data_AF-A0A0S8I2W2-F1
#
_entry.id   AF-A0A0S8I2W2-F1
#
_cell.length_a   1.000
_cell.length_b   1.000
_cell.length_c   1.000
_cell.angle_alpha   90.00
_cell.angle_beta   90.00
_cell.angle_gamma   90.00
#
_symmetry.space_group_name_H-M   'P 1'
#
loop_
_entity.id
_entity.type
_entity.pdbx_description
1 polymer ?
#
loop_
_entity_poly.entity_id
_entity_poly.type
_entity_poly.pdbx_seq_one_letter_code
_entity_poly.pdbx_strand_id
1 'polypeptide(L)'
;TVQAYQKLKPLFQEAYRELGYPEKDFHATLIQAIRRVLEVPAVEGEILLKEEGKGVNYLYADDGLERMNEIQKHLLRMGPKNTRKIQQKLREIALGLGLPESQLPQSQIYIPRAR
;
A
#
# COMPACT_ATOMS: atom_id res chain seq x y z
N THR A 1 -1.80 2.55 -19.90
CA THR A 1 -1.53 1.63 -18.76
C THR A 1 -2.65 0.62 -18.56
N VAL A 2 -3.90 1.04 -18.34
CA VAL A 2 -5.05 0.13 -18.15
C VAL A 2 -5.32 -0.78 -19.36
N GLN A 3 -5.24 -0.25 -20.59
CA GLN A 3 -5.44 -1.05 -21.80
C GLN A 3 -4.42 -2.19 -21.93
N ALA A 4 -3.16 -1.94 -21.53
CA ALA A 4 -2.13 -2.98 -21.53
C ALA A 4 -2.45 -4.07 -20.50
N TYR A 5 -2.90 -3.67 -19.30
CA TYR A 5 -3.37 -4.62 -18.29
C TYR A 5 -4.51 -5.50 -18.79
N GLN A 6 -5.53 -4.92 -19.44
CA GLN A 6 -6.67 -5.69 -19.96
C GLN A 6 -6.25 -6.74 -20.98
N LYS A 7 -5.32 -6.40 -21.89
CA LYS A 7 -4.77 -7.34 -22.88
C LYS A 7 -3.96 -8.46 -22.24
N LEU A 8 -3.22 -8.16 -21.18
CA LEU A 8 -2.33 -9.10 -20.49
C LEU A 8 -3.01 -9.86 -19.34
N LYS A 9 -4.26 -9.54 -18.99
CA LYS A 9 -5.00 -10.15 -17.87
C LYS A 9 -4.97 -11.69 -17.91
N PRO A 10 -5.15 -12.38 -19.06
CA PRO A 10 -5.05 -13.83 -19.11
C PRO A 10 -3.67 -14.36 -18.71
N LEU A 11 -2.59 -13.72 -19.19
CA LEU A 11 -1.22 -14.12 -18.90
C LEU A 11 -0.86 -13.88 -17.42
N PHE A 12 -1.35 -12.78 -16.83
CA PHE A 12 -1.19 -12.57 -15.39
C PHE A 12 -1.93 -13.64 -14.58
N GLN A 13 -3.11 -14.06 -15.02
CA GLN A 13 -3.86 -15.11 -14.33
C GLN A 13 -3.15 -16.46 -14.44
N GLU A 14 -2.60 -16.80 -15.60
CA GLU A 14 -1.82 -18.01 -15.83
C GLU A 14 -0.59 -18.05 -14.91
N ALA A 15 0.25 -17.01 -14.95
CA ALA A 15 1.42 -16.91 -14.09
C ALA A 15 1.05 -16.93 -12.59
N TYR A 16 -0.09 -16.34 -12.20
CA TYR A 16 -0.54 -16.37 -10.81
C TYR A 16 -0.93 -17.78 -10.35
N ARG A 17 -1.47 -18.62 -11.24
CA ARG A 17 -1.72 -20.03 -10.95
C ARG A 17 -0.43 -20.83 -10.83
N GLU A 18 0.53 -20.59 -11.71
CA GLU A 18 1.86 -21.22 -11.67
C GLU A 18 2.62 -20.90 -10.37
N LEU A 19 2.40 -19.73 -9.79
CA LEU A 19 2.91 -19.35 -8.47
C LEU A 19 2.27 -20.11 -7.28
N GLY A 20 1.36 -21.06 -7.54
CA GLY A 20 0.71 -21.87 -6.52
C GLY A 20 -0.63 -21.29 -6.01
N TYR A 21 -1.27 -20.39 -6.78
CA TYR A 21 -2.59 -19.85 -6.46
C TYR A 21 -3.67 -20.29 -7.48
N PRO A 22 -3.93 -21.59 -7.66
CA PRO A 22 -4.79 -22.10 -8.73
C PRO A 22 -6.23 -21.57 -8.67
N GLU A 23 -6.77 -21.44 -7.46
CA GLU A 23 -8.17 -21.05 -7.21
C GLU A 23 -8.38 -19.53 -7.04
N LYS A 24 -7.31 -18.71 -7.10
CA LYS A 24 -7.42 -17.27 -6.88
C LYS A 24 -7.42 -16.49 -8.18
N ASP A 25 -8.34 -15.52 -8.27
CA ASP A 25 -8.38 -14.54 -9.35
C ASP A 25 -7.35 -13.43 -9.11
N PHE A 26 -6.43 -13.26 -10.04
CA PHE A 26 -5.37 -12.25 -9.96
C PHE A 26 -5.94 -10.84 -9.94
N HIS A 27 -7.01 -10.58 -10.70
CA HIS A 27 -7.62 -9.25 -10.76
C HIS A 27 -8.22 -8.84 -9.42
N ALA A 28 -8.90 -9.76 -8.73
CA ALA A 28 -9.39 -9.57 -7.38
C ALA A 28 -8.23 -9.33 -6.39
N THR A 29 -7.14 -10.09 -6.50
CA THR A 29 -5.93 -9.86 -5.68
C THR A 29 -5.34 -8.48 -5.92
N LEU A 30 -5.23 -8.04 -7.18
CA LEU A 30 -4.76 -6.70 -7.54
C LEU A 30 -5.64 -5.61 -6.93
N ILE A 31 -6.96 -5.74 -7.04
CA ILE A 31 -7.92 -4.81 -6.43
C ILE A 31 -7.72 -4.74 -4.92
N GLN A 32 -7.58 -5.88 -4.24
CA GLN A 32 -7.33 -5.90 -2.80
C GLN A 32 -6.00 -5.24 -2.45
N ALA A 33 -4.94 -5.46 -3.24
CA ALA A 33 -3.66 -4.81 -3.04
C ALA A 33 -3.76 -3.28 -3.17
N ILE A 34 -4.47 -2.78 -4.18
CA ILE A 34 -4.74 -1.34 -4.34
C ILE A 34 -5.44 -0.79 -3.10
N ARG A 35 -6.52 -1.44 -2.64
CA ARG A 35 -7.28 -0.99 -1.45
C ARG A 35 -6.38 -0.90 -0.21
N ARG A 36 -5.55 -1.93 0.04
CA ARG A 36 -4.59 -1.93 1.15
C ARG A 36 -3.63 -0.75 1.12
N VAL A 37 -3.17 -0.35 -0.07
CA VAL A 37 -2.27 0.82 -0.22
C VAL A 37 -3.02 2.15 -0.04
N LEU A 38 -4.29 2.22 -0.44
CA LEU A 38 -5.14 3.39 -0.24
C LEU A 38 -5.56 3.59 1.22
N GLU A 39 -5.61 2.52 2.03
CA GLU A 39 -5.89 2.55 3.46
C GLU A 39 -4.72 3.07 4.31
N VAL A 40 -3.50 3.10 3.75
CA VAL A 40 -2.32 3.58 4.49
C VAL A 40 -2.50 5.06 4.83
N PRO A 41 -2.38 5.47 6.09
CA PRO A 41 -2.50 6.88 6.42
C PRO A 41 -1.30 7.68 5.89
N ALA A 42 -1.53 8.92 5.48
CA ALA A 42 -0.46 9.89 5.30
C ALA A 42 0.02 10.36 6.68
N VAL A 43 1.23 9.96 7.06
CA VAL A 43 1.81 10.36 8.35
C VAL A 43 2.37 11.78 8.24
N GLU A 44 1.89 12.68 9.08
CA GLU A 44 2.37 14.06 9.19
C GLU A 44 3.07 14.30 10.52
N GLY A 45 4.11 15.13 10.51
CA GLY A 45 4.95 15.39 11.68
C GLY A 45 6.21 14.54 11.71
N GLU A 46 6.97 14.66 12.79
CA GLU A 46 8.23 13.95 12.96
C GLU A 46 7.98 12.49 13.34
N ILE A 47 8.63 11.58 12.62
CA ILE A 47 8.63 10.16 12.92
C ILE A 47 9.93 9.85 13.68
N LEU A 48 9.80 9.62 14.98
CA LEU A 48 10.93 9.26 15.83
C LEU A 48 11.26 7.77 15.72
N LEU A 49 12.54 7.45 15.83
CA LEU A 49 13.07 6.09 15.82
C LEU A 49 13.71 5.75 17.16
N LYS A 50 13.65 4.48 17.55
CA LYS A 50 14.38 3.90 18.69
C LYS A 50 15.37 2.85 18.18
N GLU A 51 16.56 2.83 18.76
CA GLU A 51 17.56 1.81 18.45
C GLU A 51 17.15 0.44 19.02
N GLU A 52 17.38 -0.61 18.24
CA GLU A 52 17.22 -2.00 18.66
C GLU A 52 18.54 -2.76 18.41
N GLY A 53 18.99 -3.50 19.43
CA GLY A 53 20.14 -4.39 19.33
C GLY A 53 21.47 -3.66 19.04
N LYS A 54 22.04 -2.98 20.04
CA LYS A 54 23.36 -2.28 19.97
C LYS A 54 23.56 -1.46 18.67
N GLY A 55 22.54 -0.73 18.23
CA GLY A 55 22.61 0.16 17.07
C GLY A 55 22.59 -0.53 15.70
N VAL A 56 22.26 -1.83 15.64
CA VAL A 56 22.17 -2.56 14.37
C VAL A 56 20.86 -2.26 13.64
N ASN A 57 19.76 -2.11 14.39
CA ASN A 57 18.43 -1.89 13.85
C ASN A 57 17.77 -0.64 14.44
N TYR A 58 16.80 -0.11 13.70
CA TYR A 58 15.94 0.99 14.14
C TYR A 58 14.48 0.60 14.00
N LEU A 59 13.70 0.86 15.04
CA LEU A 59 12.25 0.69 15.08
C LEU A 59 11.56 2.05 15.17
N TYR A 60 10.30 2.14 14.79
CA TYR A 60 9.49 3.32 15.09
C TYR A 60 9.29 3.44 16.60
N ALA A 61 9.44 4.66 17.12
CA ALA A 61 9.19 4.95 18.53
C ALA A 61 7.69 4.90 18.85
N ASP A 62 6.85 5.28 17.89
CA ASP A 62 5.39 5.19 17.97
C ASP A 62 4.92 3.74 17.71
N ASP A 63 4.33 3.11 18.74
CA ASP A 63 3.85 1.72 18.66
C ASP A 63 2.76 1.50 17.61
N GLY A 64 1.99 2.55 17.28
CA GLY A 64 0.97 2.49 16.23
C GLY A 64 1.60 2.38 14.84
N LEU A 65 2.69 3.11 14.60
CA LEU A 65 3.48 2.99 13.37
C LEU A 65 4.21 1.65 13.30
N GLU A 66 4.79 1.17 14.40
CA GLU A 66 5.58 -0.08 14.37
C GLU A 66 4.71 -1.32 14.12
N ARG A 67 3.46 -1.31 14.59
CA ARG A 67 2.49 -2.40 14.37
C ARG A 67 1.90 -2.43 12.96
N MET A 68 2.19 -1.44 12.13
CA MET A 68 1.76 -1.45 10.73
C MET A 68 2.44 -2.60 9.96
N ASN A 69 1.75 -3.11 8.94
CA ASN A 69 2.33 -4.15 8.09
C ASN A 69 3.48 -3.61 7.22
N GLU A 70 4.24 -4.52 6.62
CA GLU A 70 5.45 -4.17 5.86
C GLU A 70 5.19 -3.19 4.71
N ILE A 71 4.06 -3.31 4.00
CA ILE A 71 3.70 -2.39 2.91
C ILE A 71 3.36 -1.00 3.44
N GLN A 72 2.60 -0.93 4.53
CA GLN A 72 2.31 0.33 5.22
C GLN A 72 3.61 1.00 5.66
N LYS A 73 4.47 0.30 6.39
CA LYS A 73 5.78 0.81 6.84
C LYS A 73 6.69 1.19 5.66
N HIS A 74 6.60 0.50 4.52
CA HIS A 74 7.32 0.88 3.31
C HIS A 74 6.83 2.22 2.77
N LEU A 75 5.51 2.43 2.69
CA LEU A 75 4.93 3.71 2.28
C LEU A 75 5.30 4.86 3.23
N LEU A 76 5.39 4.59 4.53
CA LEU A 76 5.84 5.60 5.52
C LEU A 76 7.25 6.10 5.23
N ARG A 77 8.17 5.18 4.87
CA ARG A 77 9.57 5.50 4.54
C ARG A 77 9.71 6.36 3.29
N MET A 78 8.67 6.46 2.46
CA MET A 78 8.66 7.35 1.30
C MET A 78 8.28 8.80 1.67
N GLY A 79 7.73 9.03 2.86
CA GLY A 79 7.25 10.32 3.35
C GLY A 79 5.88 10.74 2.78
N PRO A 80 5.15 11.64 3.47
CA PRO A 80 3.74 11.94 3.19
C PRO A 80 3.48 12.43 1.76
N LYS A 81 4.41 13.19 1.18
CA LYS A 81 4.32 13.67 -0.20
C LYS A 81 4.28 12.52 -1.21
N ASN A 82 5.17 11.53 -1.06
CA ASN A 82 5.24 10.40 -1.99
C ASN A 82 4.12 9.41 -1.74
N THR A 83 3.75 9.17 -0.47
CA THR A 83 2.55 8.40 -0.10
C THR A 83 1.33 8.91 -0.85
N ARG A 84 1.05 10.22 -0.80
CA ARG A 84 -0.08 10.84 -1.49
C ARG A 84 -0.01 10.67 -3.01
N LYS A 85 1.18 10.88 -3.60
CA LYS A 85 1.37 10.70 -5.06
C LYS A 85 1.09 9.26 -5.50
N ILE A 86 1.59 8.27 -4.75
CA ILE A 86 1.35 6.85 -5.01
C ILE A 86 -0.15 6.55 -4.91
N GLN A 87 -0.78 6.99 -3.81
CA GLN A 87 -2.21 6.77 -3.58
C GLN A 87 -3.08 7.41 -4.67
N GLN A 88 -2.78 8.65 -5.05
CA GLN A 88 -3.47 9.32 -6.16
C GLN A 88 -3.34 8.53 -7.46
N LYS A 89 -2.13 8.06 -7.79
CA LYS A 89 -1.93 7.28 -9.01
C LYS A 89 -2.68 5.95 -8.99
N LEU A 90 -2.73 5.30 -7.84
CA LEU A 90 -3.49 4.06 -7.67
C LEU A 90 -5.00 4.28 -7.76
N ARG A 91 -5.54 5.43 -7.32
CA ARG A 91 -6.93 5.79 -7.57
C ARG A 91 -7.23 5.91 -9.06
N GLU A 92 -6.39 6.64 -9.80
CA GLU A 92 -6.55 6.75 -11.26
C GLU A 92 -6.57 5.38 -11.95
N ILE A 93 -5.67 4.48 -11.52
CA ILE A 93 -5.62 3.12 -12.05
C ILE A 93 -6.90 2.35 -11.68
N ALA A 94 -7.36 2.42 -10.42
CA ALA A 94 -8.56 1.73 -9.97
C ALA A 94 -9.82 2.19 -10.71
N LEU A 95 -9.99 3.51 -10.90
CA LEU A 95 -11.07 4.08 -11.70
C LEU A 95 -11.02 3.56 -13.15
N GLY A 96 -9.83 3.53 -13.75
CA GLY A 96 -9.66 2.98 -15.10
C GLY A 96 -9.92 1.47 -15.18
N LEU A 97 -9.75 0.72 -14.09
CA LEU A 97 -10.13 -0.69 -13.98
C LEU A 97 -11.63 -0.90 -13.74
N GLY A 98 -12.43 0.17 -13.62
CA GLY A 98 -13.87 0.11 -13.43
C GLY A 98 -14.33 0.09 -11.96
N LEU A 99 -13.44 0.38 -11.01
CA LEU A 99 -13.84 0.54 -9.60
C LEU A 99 -14.39 1.96 -9.39
N PRO A 100 -15.60 2.12 -8.85
CA PRO A 100 -16.13 3.45 -8.56
C PRO A 100 -15.41 4.06 -7.34
N GLU A 101 -15.26 5.39 -7.33
CA GLU A 101 -14.61 6.12 -6.23
C GLU A 101 -15.25 5.81 -4.87
N SER A 102 -16.56 5.55 -4.83
CA SER A 102 -17.30 5.21 -3.61
C SER A 102 -16.85 3.89 -2.95
N GLN A 103 -16.14 3.03 -3.67
CA GLN A 103 -15.59 1.77 -3.14
C GLN A 103 -14.11 1.89 -2.75
N LEU A 104 -13.47 3.02 -3.05
CA LEU A 104 -12.06 3.25 -2.75
C LEU A 104 -11.90 3.83 -1.33
N PRO A 105 -11.04 3.24 -0.48
CA PRO A 105 -10.76 3.77 0.85
C PRO A 105 -10.25 5.20 0.77
N GLN A 106 -10.63 6.06 1.72
CA GLN A 106 -10.06 7.41 1.84
C GLN A 106 -8.80 7.37 2.72
N SER A 107 -7.74 8.04 2.26
CA SER A 107 -6.48 8.12 3.01
C SER A 107 -6.70 9.03 4.22
N GLN A 108 -6.31 8.54 5.40
CA GLN A 108 -6.44 9.28 6.66
C GLN A 108 -5.11 9.96 7.00
N ILE A 109 -5.15 11.03 7.80
CA ILE A 109 -3.93 11.62 8.36
C ILE A 109 -3.63 10.94 9.68
N TYR A 110 -2.39 10.51 9.86
CA TYR A 110 -1.90 10.00 11.15
C TYR A 110 -0.84 10.95 11.70
N ILE A 111 -1.01 11.38 12.93
CA ILE A 111 -0.04 12.22 13.64
C ILE A 111 0.65 11.33 14.67
N PRO A 112 1.97 11.07 14.55
CA PRO A 112 2.72 10.29 15.52
C PRO A 112 2.63 10.92 16.90
N ARG A 113 2.47 10.08 17.91
CA ARG A 113 2.53 10.53 19.30
C ARG A 113 3.99 10.56 19.72
N ALA A 114 4.49 11.76 20.01
CA ALA A 114 5.77 11.91 20.68
C ALA A 114 5.71 11.20 22.05
N ARG A 115 6.65 10.28 22.27
CA ARG A 115 7.07 9.84 23.59
C ARG A 115 8.56 10.05 23.71
#